data_AF-A0A848NX91-F1
#
_entry.id   AF-A0A848NX91-F1
#
_cell.length_a   1.000
_cell.length_b   1.000
_cell.length_c   1.000
_cell.angle_alpha   90.00
_cell.angle_beta   90.00
_cell.angle_gamma   90.00
#
_symmetry.space_group_name_H-M   'P 1'
#
loop_
_entity.id
_entity.type
_entity.pdbx_description
1 polymer ?
#
loop_
_entity_poly.entity_id
_entity_poly.type
_entity_poly.pdbx_seq_one_letter_code
_entity_poly.pdbx_strand_id
1 'polypeptide(L)'
;FTSAMLHYYFKSRDQLLDAVVLERVVPVIGYVWSPVPQTARRLDGSADTARIVITEIVSRIVRCGTDRPWLPALWMHEVVNEGGQLRERVLRHLPAQRLQVFAGLIADSQRAGAITPGVEPRLVFLSILGLTLLPLATSSLWRRIWQNDPRAQAIDHDAIA
;
A
#
# COMPACT_ATOMS: atom_id res chain seq x y z
N PHE A 1 22.93 -17.62 -6.73
CA PHE A 1 23.97 -16.90 -5.97
C PHE A 1 24.56 -17.83 -4.93
N THR A 2 25.89 -17.89 -4.80
CA THR A 2 26.54 -18.64 -3.71
C THR A 2 26.59 -17.77 -2.45
N SER A 3 26.60 -18.37 -1.26
CA SER A 3 26.71 -17.64 0.02
C SER A 3 27.93 -16.69 0.03
N ALA A 4 29.06 -17.11 -0.55
CA ALA A 4 30.25 -16.28 -0.68
C ALA A 4 30.03 -14.99 -1.51
N MET A 5 29.23 -15.03 -2.58
CA MET A 5 28.90 -13.82 -3.34
C MET A 5 28.01 -12.87 -2.54
N LEU A 6 27.08 -13.38 -1.74
CA LEU A 6 26.25 -12.53 -0.88
C LEU A 6 27.09 -11.80 0.17
N HIS A 7 28.06 -12.48 0.78
CA HIS A 7 29.00 -11.84 1.71
C HIS A 7 29.94 -10.83 1.05
N TYR A 8 30.27 -11.03 -0.23
CA TYR A 8 31.09 -10.10 -0.99
C TYR A 8 30.35 -8.78 -1.26
N TYR A 9 29.07 -8.83 -1.63
CA TYR A 9 28.25 -7.63 -1.87
C TYR A 9 27.69 -7.01 -0.58
N PHE A 10 27.39 -7.83 0.43
CA PHE A 10 26.83 -7.39 1.70
C PHE A 10 27.73 -7.87 2.85
N LYS A 11 28.43 -6.91 3.46
CA LYS A 11 29.33 -7.11 4.60
C LYS A 11 28.60 -7.65 5.83
N SER A 12 27.29 -7.44 5.94
CA SER A 12 26.45 -7.97 7.02
C SER A 12 25.01 -8.23 6.58
N ARG A 13 24.30 -9.03 7.38
CA ARG A 13 22.85 -9.26 7.23
C ARG A 13 22.07 -7.95 7.29
N ASP A 14 22.42 -7.05 8.21
CA ASP A 14 21.75 -5.76 8.33
C ASP A 14 21.93 -4.91 7.07
N GLN A 15 23.12 -4.91 6.46
CA GLN A 15 23.36 -4.20 5.21
C GLN A 15 22.51 -4.76 4.06
N LEU A 16 22.29 -6.07 4.01
CA LEU A 16 21.38 -6.68 3.04
C LEU A 16 19.94 -6.21 3.25
N LEU A 17 19.46 -6.19 4.49
CA LEU A 17 18.09 -5.74 4.81
C LEU A 17 17.90 -4.26 4.48
N ASP A 18 18.90 -3.42 4.79
CA ASP A 18 18.89 -2.01 4.43
C ASP A 18 18.85 -1.81 2.92
N ALA A 19 19.65 -2.58 2.16
CA ALA A 19 19.63 -2.54 0.70
C ALA A 19 18.29 -2.99 0.11
N VAL A 20 17.67 -4.04 0.67
CA VAL A 20 16.32 -4.47 0.26
C VAL A 20 15.31 -3.33 0.47
N VAL A 21 15.35 -2.66 1.63
CA VAL A 21 14.45 -1.53 1.90
C VAL A 21 14.70 -0.39 0.93
N LEU A 22 15.94 0.07 0.81
CA LEU A 22 16.31 1.23 0.00
C LEU A 22 16.07 1.00 -1.49
N GLU A 23 16.38 -0.18 -2.01
CA GLU A 23 16.31 -0.42 -3.44
C GLU A 23 14.99 -1.02 -3.93
N ARG A 24 14.20 -1.65 -3.04
CA ARG A 24 12.96 -2.34 -3.43
C ARG A 24 11.71 -1.74 -2.78
N VAL A 25 11.76 -1.35 -1.51
CA VAL A 25 10.57 -0.85 -0.77
C VAL A 25 10.41 0.66 -0.92
N VAL A 26 11.48 1.44 -0.74
CA VAL A 26 11.43 2.91 -0.85
C VAL A 26 10.94 3.39 -2.22
N PRO A 27 11.35 2.81 -3.37
CA PRO A 27 10.81 3.21 -4.66
C PRO A 27 9.31 2.98 -4.80
N VAL A 28 8.77 1.92 -4.18
CA VAL A 28 7.33 1.65 -4.13
C VAL A 28 6.61 2.72 -3.33
N ILE A 29 7.13 3.07 -2.15
CA ILE A 29 6.59 4.16 -1.32
C ILE A 29 6.56 5.47 -2.12
N GLY A 30 7.68 5.82 -2.76
CA GLY A 30 7.79 7.01 -3.60
C GLY A 30 6.78 7.03 -4.74
N TYR A 31 6.59 5.92 -5.43
CA TYR A 31 5.63 5.79 -6.53
C TYR A 31 4.17 5.95 -6.06
N VAL A 32 3.78 5.28 -4.98
CA VAL A 32 2.42 5.36 -4.40
C VAL A 32 2.08 6.78 -3.99
N TRP A 33 3.03 7.47 -3.36
CA TRP A 33 2.81 8.82 -2.84
C TRP A 33 3.02 9.93 -3.87
N SER A 34 3.56 9.63 -5.06
CA SER A 34 3.86 10.61 -6.10
C SER A 34 2.70 11.56 -6.46
N PRO A 35 1.40 11.15 -6.46
CA PRO A 35 0.28 12.04 -6.75
C PRO A 35 0.04 13.11 -5.67
N VAL A 36 0.43 12.85 -4.43
CA VAL A 36 0.19 13.77 -3.31
C VAL A 36 1.32 14.79 -3.26
N PRO A 37 1.06 16.10 -3.40
CA PRO A 37 2.10 17.12 -3.35
C PRO A 37 2.76 17.17 -1.97
N GLN A 38 4.01 17.66 -1.91
CA GLN A 38 4.72 17.83 -0.64
C GLN A 38 4.10 18.93 0.25
N THR A 39 3.30 19.81 -0.35
CA THR A 39 2.65 20.95 0.33
C THR A 39 1.20 21.05 -0.10
N ALA A 40 0.31 21.36 0.85
CA ALA A 40 -1.13 21.46 0.64
C ALA A 40 -1.56 22.56 -0.36
N ARG A 41 -0.69 23.53 -0.69
CA ARG A 41 -1.00 24.66 -1.60
C ARG A 41 -1.53 24.26 -2.99
N ARG A 42 -1.43 23.01 -3.41
CA ARG A 42 -1.85 22.53 -4.73
C ARG A 42 -3.14 21.70 -4.75
N LEU A 43 -3.74 21.44 -3.59
CA LEU A 43 -4.98 20.66 -3.52
C LEU A 43 -6.08 21.58 -3.02
N ASP A 44 -7.14 21.74 -3.80
CA ASP A 44 -8.39 22.24 -3.23
C ASP A 44 -9.03 21.12 -2.39
N GLY A 45 -9.74 21.51 -1.33
CA GLY A 45 -10.44 20.57 -0.44
C GLY A 45 -11.69 19.95 -1.07
N SER A 46 -11.87 20.04 -2.39
CA SER A 46 -13.09 19.61 -3.06
C SER A 46 -13.27 18.09 -3.01
N ALA A 47 -14.52 17.67 -3.06
CA ALA A 47 -14.90 16.26 -3.15
C ALA A 47 -14.20 15.55 -4.32
N ASP A 48 -14.10 16.23 -5.47
CA ASP A 48 -13.53 15.69 -6.69
C ASP A 48 -12.01 15.50 -6.56
N THR A 49 -11.30 16.47 -6.01
CA THR A 49 -9.86 16.33 -5.73
C THR A 49 -9.58 15.19 -4.76
N ALA A 50 -10.35 15.06 -3.67
CA ALA A 50 -10.21 13.93 -2.75
C ALA A 50 -10.45 12.60 -3.46
N ARG A 51 -11.52 12.49 -4.26
CA ARG A 51 -11.83 11.28 -5.04
C ARG A 51 -10.68 10.91 -5.98
N ILE A 52 -10.18 11.87 -6.77
CA ILE A 52 -9.08 11.65 -7.73
C ILE A 52 -7.83 11.16 -7.00
N VAL A 53 -7.44 11.82 -5.90
CA VAL A 53 -6.24 11.44 -5.14
C VAL A 53 -6.39 10.05 -4.52
N ILE A 54 -7.54 9.74 -3.93
CA ILE A 54 -7.80 8.41 -3.35
C ILE A 54 -7.74 7.33 -4.44
N THR A 55 -8.41 7.54 -5.59
CA THR A 55 -8.41 6.60 -6.70
C THR A 55 -7.00 6.37 -7.25
N GLU A 56 -6.19 7.43 -7.40
CA GLU A 56 -4.80 7.30 -7.82
C GLU A 56 -3.95 6.50 -6.83
N ILE A 57 -4.08 6.76 -5.52
CA ILE A 57 -3.35 6.02 -4.48
C ILE A 57 -3.74 4.54 -4.52
N VAL A 58 -5.05 4.23 -4.54
CA VAL A 58 -5.57 2.85 -4.60
C VAL A 58 -5.03 2.12 -5.83
N SER A 59 -5.18 2.71 -7.02
CA SER A 59 -4.69 2.12 -8.28
C SER A 59 -3.19 1.84 -8.24
N ARG A 60 -2.40 2.74 -7.63
CA ARG A 60 -0.95 2.57 -7.51
C ARG A 60 -0.57 1.46 -6.53
N ILE A 61 -1.24 1.37 -5.38
CA ILE A 61 -1.00 0.29 -4.42
C ILE A 61 -1.33 -1.07 -5.06
N VAL A 62 -2.49 -1.17 -5.70
CA VAL A 62 -2.93 -2.40 -6.38
C VAL A 62 -1.91 -2.78 -7.45
N ARG A 63 -1.53 -1.83 -8.33
CA ARG A 63 -0.51 -2.06 -9.37
C ARG A 63 0.83 -2.53 -8.80
N CYS A 64 1.30 -1.91 -7.72
CA CYS A 64 2.52 -2.35 -7.07
C CYS A 64 2.42 -3.78 -6.55
N GLY A 65 1.29 -4.15 -5.94
CA GLY A 65 1.05 -5.50 -5.44
C GLY A 65 0.89 -6.55 -6.55
N THR A 66 0.28 -6.19 -7.68
CA THR A 66 0.13 -7.10 -8.84
C THR A 66 1.44 -7.29 -9.59
N ASP A 67 2.19 -6.22 -9.83
CA ASP A 67 3.45 -6.26 -10.57
C ASP A 67 4.57 -6.93 -9.76
N ARG A 68 4.45 -6.93 -8.43
CA ARG A 68 5.42 -7.52 -7.48
C ARG A 68 4.69 -8.44 -6.50
N PRO A 69 4.40 -9.70 -6.87
CA PRO A 69 3.63 -10.62 -6.03
C PRO A 69 4.23 -10.88 -4.63
N TRP A 70 5.54 -10.65 -4.45
CA TRP A 70 6.21 -10.74 -3.15
C TRP A 70 5.86 -9.60 -2.19
N LEU A 71 5.42 -8.44 -2.70
CA LEU A 71 5.27 -7.21 -1.93
C LEU A 71 4.15 -7.29 -0.88
N PRO A 72 2.92 -7.74 -1.20
CA PRO A 72 1.85 -7.80 -0.21
C PRO A 72 2.19 -8.74 0.96
N ALA A 73 2.77 -9.90 0.68
CA ALA A 73 3.21 -10.84 1.70
C ALA A 73 4.34 -10.26 2.56
N LEU A 74 5.38 -9.69 1.94
CA LEU A 74 6.47 -9.04 2.66
C LEU A 74 5.96 -7.95 3.60
N TRP A 75 5.04 -7.11 3.11
CA TRP A 75 4.47 -6.03 3.92
C TRP A 75 3.76 -6.56 5.17
N MET A 76 2.92 -7.59 5.02
CA MET A 76 2.21 -8.20 6.14
C MET A 76 3.16 -8.85 7.15
N HIS A 77 4.17 -9.58 6.67
CA HIS A 77 5.04 -10.37 7.54
C HIS A 77 6.17 -9.57 8.20
N GLU A 78 6.70 -8.54 7.53
CA GLU A 78 7.91 -7.83 7.97
C GLU A 78 7.66 -6.38 8.40
N VAL A 79 6.57 -5.75 7.96
CA VAL A 79 6.28 -4.34 8.26
C VAL A 79 5.12 -4.23 9.25
N VAL A 80 4.01 -4.93 9.00
CA VAL A 80 2.83 -4.90 9.88
C VAL A 80 3.11 -5.65 11.20
N ASN A 81 3.78 -6.79 11.12
CA ASN A 81 4.18 -7.57 12.29
C ASN A 81 5.20 -6.82 13.17
N GLU A 82 4.98 -6.80 14.49
CA GLU A 82 5.83 -6.08 15.46
C GLU A 82 7.25 -6.65 15.54
N GLY A 83 7.44 -7.95 15.30
CA GLY A 83 8.75 -8.61 15.28
C GLY A 83 9.48 -8.60 13.93
N GLY A 84 8.93 -7.90 12.93
CA GLY A 84 9.48 -7.87 11.58
C GLY A 84 10.83 -7.13 11.52
N GLN A 85 11.78 -7.66 10.75
CA GLN A 85 13.12 -7.08 10.65
C GLN A 85 13.16 -5.83 9.77
N LEU A 86 12.18 -5.66 8.88
CA LEU A 86 12.11 -4.52 7.99
C LEU A 86 11.31 -3.34 8.56
N ARG A 87 10.49 -3.57 9.60
CA ARG A 87 9.56 -2.57 10.16
C ARG A 87 10.23 -1.22 10.41
N GLU A 88 11.18 -1.16 11.35
CA GLU A 88 11.84 0.10 11.72
C GLU A 88 12.60 0.75 10.56
N ARG A 89 13.15 -0.06 9.66
CA ARG A 89 13.86 0.43 8.47
C ARG A 89 12.88 1.10 7.50
N VAL A 90 11.73 0.50 7.25
CA VAL A 90 10.69 1.04 6.36
C VAL A 90 10.04 2.27 6.97
N LEU A 91 9.74 2.26 8.28
CA LEU A 91 9.08 3.38 8.96
C LEU A 91 9.86 4.70 8.83
N ARG A 92 11.19 4.65 8.83
CA ARG A 92 12.06 5.82 8.62
C ARG A 92 11.91 6.49 7.25
N HIS A 93 11.38 5.77 6.27
CA HIS A 93 11.20 6.25 4.90
C HIS A 93 9.74 6.57 4.56
N LEU A 94 8.82 6.46 5.53
CA LEU A 94 7.43 6.85 5.30
C LEU A 94 7.32 8.37 5.09
N PRO A 95 6.55 8.85 4.10
CA PRO A 95 6.49 10.26 3.77
C PRO A 95 5.52 10.99 4.69
N ALA A 96 5.94 11.25 5.94
CA ALA A 96 5.13 11.87 6.99
C ALA A 96 4.45 13.18 6.53
N GLN A 97 5.16 14.01 5.76
CA GLN A 97 4.60 15.26 5.25
C GLN A 97 3.48 15.04 4.23
N ARG A 98 3.61 14.06 3.32
CA ARG A 98 2.55 13.73 2.34
C ARG A 98 1.35 13.08 3.03
N LEU A 99 1.58 12.27 4.06
CA LEU A 99 0.52 11.74 4.92
C LEU A 99 -0.30 12.86 5.57
N GLN A 100 0.36 13.89 6.09
CA GLN A 100 -0.31 15.06 6.66
C GLN A 100 -1.11 15.85 5.61
N VAL A 101 -0.53 16.07 4.42
CA VAL A 101 -1.24 16.73 3.32
C VAL A 101 -2.48 15.94 2.90
N PHE A 102 -2.36 14.62 2.79
CA PHE A 102 -3.50 13.75 2.47
C PHE A 102 -4.57 13.79 3.56
N ALA A 103 -4.20 13.69 4.84
CA ALA A 103 -5.16 13.80 5.93
C ALA A 103 -5.87 15.17 5.94
N GLY A 104 -5.15 16.25 5.62
CA GLY A 104 -5.73 17.59 5.44
C GLY A 104 -6.76 17.64 4.31
N LEU A 105 -6.44 17.09 3.13
CA LEU A 105 -7.38 16.98 2.00
C LEU A 105 -8.68 16.27 2.42
N ILE A 106 -8.57 15.14 3.12
CA ILE A 106 -9.73 14.40 3.61
C ILE A 106 -10.55 15.20 4.62
N ALA A 107 -9.90 15.89 5.57
CA ALA A 107 -10.58 16.73 6.55
C ALA A 107 -11.32 17.89 5.88
N ASP A 108 -10.73 18.50 4.86
CA ASP A 108 -11.33 19.60 4.11
C ASP A 108 -12.56 19.13 3.33
N SER A 109 -12.46 17.98 2.66
CA SER A 109 -13.59 17.36 1.95
C SER A 109 -14.70 16.89 2.90
N GLN A 110 -14.34 16.43 4.10
CA GLN A 110 -15.31 16.11 5.15
C GLN A 110 -16.07 17.35 5.62
N ARG A 111 -15.37 18.48 5.83
CA ARG A 111 -16.01 19.78 6.16
C ARG A 111 -16.92 20.30 5.04
N ALA A 112 -16.60 19.97 3.78
CA ALA A 112 -17.44 20.27 2.62
C ALA A 112 -18.64 19.31 2.46
N GLY A 113 -18.82 18.32 3.36
CA GLY A 113 -19.93 17.37 3.33
C GLY A 113 -19.75 16.21 2.33
N ALA A 114 -18.57 16.07 1.72
CA ALA A 114 -18.29 15.04 0.72
C ALA A 114 -17.86 13.68 1.31
N ILE A 115 -17.45 13.66 2.57
CA ILE A 115 -17.02 12.47 3.30
C ILE A 115 -17.81 12.37 4.60
N THR A 116 -18.20 11.15 4.98
CA THR A 116 -18.99 10.89 6.19
C THR A 116 -18.31 11.46 7.45
N PRO A 117 -19.03 12.18 8.32
CA PRO A 117 -18.46 12.79 9.54
C PRO A 117 -17.78 11.83 10.53
N GLY A 118 -18.14 10.55 10.51
CA GLY A 118 -17.53 9.53 11.38
C GLY A 118 -16.17 9.01 10.93
N VAL A 119 -15.67 9.44 9.76
CA VAL A 119 -14.37 9.03 9.23
C VAL A 119 -13.28 9.88 9.87
N GLU A 120 -12.32 9.24 10.56
CA GLU A 120 -11.10 9.92 11.03
C GLU A 120 -10.14 10.13 9.84
N PRO A 121 -9.85 11.38 9.42
CA PRO A 121 -9.06 11.65 8.22
C PRO A 121 -7.67 11.00 8.23
N ARG A 122 -7.06 10.88 9.39
CA ARG A 122 -5.73 10.28 9.56
C ARG A 122 -5.72 8.76 9.34
N LEU A 123 -6.86 8.10 9.54
CA LEU A 123 -6.99 6.65 9.37
C LEU A 123 -7.33 6.23 7.94
N VAL A 124 -7.79 7.14 7.09
CA VAL A 124 -8.21 6.81 5.72
C VAL A 124 -7.11 6.11 4.92
N PHE A 125 -5.87 6.58 5.00
CA PHE A 125 -4.77 5.91 4.30
C PHE A 125 -4.51 4.49 4.84
N LEU A 126 -4.60 4.30 6.16
CA LEU A 126 -4.44 2.98 6.77
C LEU A 126 -5.57 2.04 6.34
N SER A 127 -6.80 2.54 6.26
CA SER A 127 -7.95 1.79 5.73
C SER A 127 -7.74 1.40 4.26
N ILE A 128 -7.28 2.33 3.42
CA ILE A 128 -6.92 2.05 2.02
C ILE A 128 -5.86 0.97 1.94
N LEU A 129 -4.77 1.08 2.71
CA LEU A 129 -3.72 0.06 2.74
C LEU A 129 -4.27 -1.31 3.15
N GLY A 130 -5.08 -1.38 4.22
CA GLY A 130 -5.68 -2.62 4.67
C GLY A 130 -6.60 -3.25 3.62
N LEU A 131 -7.51 -2.46 3.04
CA LEU A 131 -8.47 -2.92 2.04
C LEU A 131 -7.84 -3.30 0.69
N THR A 132 -6.62 -2.83 0.40
CA THR A 132 -5.91 -3.16 -0.85
C THR A 132 -4.90 -4.27 -0.65
N LEU A 133 -4.03 -4.20 0.37
CA LEU A 133 -2.95 -5.16 0.56
C LEU A 133 -3.42 -6.47 1.18
N LEU A 134 -4.40 -6.46 2.10
CA LEU A 134 -4.85 -7.69 2.74
C LEU A 134 -5.42 -8.69 1.72
N PRO A 135 -6.37 -8.29 0.82
CA PRO A 135 -6.88 -9.22 -0.19
C PRO A 135 -5.79 -9.74 -1.14
N LEU A 136 -4.81 -8.91 -1.49
CA LEU A 136 -3.69 -9.31 -2.33
C LEU A 136 -2.78 -10.33 -1.62
N ALA A 137 -2.44 -10.07 -0.35
CA ALA A 137 -1.60 -10.94 0.47
C ALA A 137 -2.25 -12.30 0.76
N THR A 138 -3.58 -12.33 0.92
CA THR A 138 -4.34 -13.57 1.21
C THR A 138 -5.00 -14.17 -0.02
N SER A 139 -4.67 -13.70 -1.24
CA SER A 139 -5.30 -14.14 -2.49
C SER A 139 -5.19 -15.65 -2.75
N SER A 140 -4.10 -16.30 -2.31
CA SER A 140 -3.92 -17.75 -2.41
C SER A 140 -4.83 -18.53 -1.46
N LEU A 141 -5.05 -18.02 -0.24
CA LEU A 141 -5.96 -18.59 0.75
C LEU A 141 -7.40 -18.53 0.24
N TRP A 142 -7.81 -17.35 -0.24
CA TRP A 142 -9.14 -17.13 -0.80
C TRP A 142 -9.43 -18.02 -2.01
N ARG A 143 -8.47 -18.14 -2.95
CA ARG A 143 -8.61 -19.08 -4.08
C ARG A 143 -8.85 -20.50 -3.60
N ARG A 144 -8.16 -20.97 -2.55
CA ARG A 144 -8.38 -22.32 -1.99
C ARG A 144 -9.75 -22.48 -1.33
N ILE A 145 -10.24 -21.44 -0.65
CA ILE A 145 -11.57 -21.44 -0.02
C ILE A 145 -12.66 -21.56 -1.10
N TRP A 146 -12.59 -20.74 -2.15
CA TRP A 146 -13.58 -20.72 -3.23
C TRP A 146 -13.43 -21.84 -4.26
N GLN A 147 -12.25 -22.46 -4.38
CA GLN A 147 -12.08 -23.68 -5.20
C GLN A 147 -12.94 -24.85 -4.71
N ASN A 148 -13.34 -24.85 -3.45
CA ASN A 148 -14.25 -25.83 -2.87
C ASN A 148 -15.73 -25.37 -2.91
N ASP A 149 -16.03 -24.24 -3.56
CA ASP A 149 -17.40 -23.72 -3.70
C ASP A 149 -17.94 -24.02 -5.11
N PRO A 150 -18.87 -24.98 -5.26
CA PRO A 150 -19.46 -25.32 -6.56
C PRO A 150 -20.25 -24.15 -7.19
N ARG A 151 -20.62 -23.09 -6.43
CA ARG A 151 -21.26 -21.89 -7.00
C ARG A 151 -20.28 -20.91 -7.64
N ALA A 152 -19.00 -20.94 -7.26
CA ALA A 152 -17.97 -20.10 -7.88
C ALA A 152 -17.58 -20.59 -9.29
N GLN A 153 -17.82 -21.87 -9.59
CA GLN A 153 -17.66 -22.45 -10.94
C GLN A 153 -18.84 -22.15 -11.88
N ALA A 154 -19.98 -21.69 -11.35
CA ALA A 154 -21.14 -21.30 -12.15
C ALA A 154 -21.11 -19.84 -12.60
N ILE A 155 -20.13 -19.06 -12.14
CA ILE A 155 -19.85 -17.72 -12.66
C ILE A 155 -18.86 -17.89 -13.81
N ASP A 156 -19.34 -18.43 -14.93
CA ASP A 156 -18.56 -18.56 -16.17
C ASP A 156 -19.18 -17.73 -17.31
N HIS A 157 -18.28 -17.07 -18.04
CA HIS A 157 -18.33 -16.27 -19.27
C HIS A 157 -19.50 -15.34 -19.66
N ASP A 158 -20.73 -15.44 -19.13
CA ASP A 158 -21.86 -14.59 -19.58
C ASP A 158 -22.26 -13.45 -18.61
N ALA A 159 -21.57 -13.29 -17.47
CA ALA A 159 -21.89 -12.24 -16.50
C ALA A 159 -21.20 -10.88 -16.78
N ILE A 160 -20.42 -10.78 -17.86
CA ILE A 160 -19.75 -9.54 -18.31
C ILE A 160 -20.08 -9.24 -19.78
N ALA A 161 -21.34 -9.49 -20.18
CA ALA A 161 -21.92 -8.98 -21.42
C ALA A 161 -23.13 -8.11 -21.10
#